data_AF-A0A1C5RKH6-F1
#
_entry.id   AF-A0A1C5RKH6-F1
#
_cell.length_a   1.000
_cell.length_b   1.000
_cell.length_c   1.000
_cell.angle_alpha   90.00
_cell.angle_beta   90.00
_cell.angle_gamma   90.00
#
_symmetry.space_group_name_H-M   'P 1'
#
loop_
_entity.id
_entity.type
_entity.pdbx_description
1 polymer ?
#
loop_
_entity_poly.entity_id
_entity_poly.type
_entity_poly.pdbx_seq_one_letter_code
_entity_poly.pdbx_strand_id
1 'polypeptide(L)'
;MQKEYLIETRAVADEKGTLLNLKYYLIEEEQACSPLPLYRICIKKSLSGNPEVEETESTPPVSDSESRARSLLSRLIQNAVTPVCLLEIVDDIMTQESGQAS
;
A
#
# COMPACT_ATOMS: atom_id res chain seq x y z
N MET A 1 -2.49 -13.36 -14.47
CA MET A 1 -3.73 -12.93 -13.80
C MET A 1 -3.40 -12.01 -12.64
N GLN A 2 -4.35 -11.20 -12.17
CA GLN A 2 -4.18 -10.31 -11.02
C GLN A 2 -5.09 -10.74 -9.87
N LYS A 3 -4.57 -10.78 -8.65
CA LYS A 3 -5.34 -11.05 -7.42
C LYS A 3 -5.16 -9.91 -6.44
N GLU A 4 -6.24 -9.49 -5.81
CA GLU A 4 -6.25 -8.41 -4.82
C GLU A 4 -6.62 -8.96 -3.46
N TYR A 5 -5.81 -8.66 -2.46
CA TYR A 5 -5.99 -9.09 -1.09
C TYR A 5 -6.19 -7.87 -0.20
N LEU A 6 -7.39 -7.68 0.33
CA LEU A 6 -7.62 -6.72 1.40
C LEU A 6 -6.92 -7.21 2.66
N ILE A 7 -5.90 -6.48 3.10
CA ILE A 7 -5.08 -6.85 4.24
C ILE A 7 -5.63 -6.24 5.52
N GLU A 8 -5.97 -4.95 5.50
CA GLU A 8 -6.44 -4.24 6.69
C GLU A 8 -7.39 -3.09 6.30
N THR A 9 -8.32 -2.77 7.20
CA THR A 9 -9.11 -1.53 7.14
C THR A 9 -8.88 -0.74 8.42
N ARG A 10 -8.56 0.54 8.29
CA ARG A 10 -8.27 1.42 9.42
C ARG A 10 -9.09 2.71 9.34
N ALA A 11 -9.83 3.01 10.40
CA ALA A 11 -10.47 4.31 10.56
C ALA A 11 -9.51 5.26 11.28
N VAL A 12 -9.32 6.47 10.76
CA VAL A 12 -8.47 7.52 11.36
C VAL A 12 -9.15 8.87 11.25
N ALA A 13 -8.84 9.79 12.16
CA ALA A 13 -9.25 11.18 12.04
C ALA A 13 -8.10 12.01 11.46
N ASP A 14 -8.40 12.91 10.53
CA ASP A 14 -7.43 13.93 10.11
C ASP A 14 -7.28 15.04 11.17
N GLU A 15 -6.41 16.02 10.91
CA GLU A 15 -6.16 17.16 11.80
C GLU A 15 -7.41 18.03 12.05
N LYS A 16 -8.40 17.96 11.17
CA LYS A 16 -9.67 18.70 11.26
C LYS A 16 -10.76 17.87 11.95
N GLY A 17 -10.47 16.64 12.37
CA GLY A 17 -11.43 15.71 12.95
C GLY A 17 -12.29 14.98 11.92
N THR A 18 -11.98 15.09 10.63
CA THR A 18 -12.68 14.35 9.57
C THR A 18 -12.35 12.87 9.68
N LEU A 19 -13.36 12.02 9.80
CA LEU A 19 -13.18 10.56 9.82
C LEU A 19 -12.92 10.02 8.41
N LEU A 20 -11.79 9.34 8.29
CA LEU A 20 -11.29 8.70 7.08
C LEU A 20 -11.30 7.18 7.27
N ASN A 21 -11.70 6.45 6.23
CA ASN A 21 -11.58 5.01 6.14
C ASN A 21 -10.46 4.67 5.15
N LEU A 22 -9.39 4.06 5.65
CA LEU A 22 -8.28 3.58 4.86
C LEU A 22 -8.40 2.07 4.66
N LYS A 23 -8.24 1.59 3.43
CA LYS A 23 -8.15 0.17 3.11
C LYS A 23 -6.83 -0.12 2.42
N TYR A 24 -6.14 -1.13 2.91
CA TYR A 24 -4.79 -1.50 2.50
C TYR A 24 -4.82 -2.83 1.77
N TYR A 25 -4.35 -2.84 0.54
CA TYR A 25 -4.39 -4.01 -0.33
C TYR A 25 -2.98 -4.44 -0.72
N LEU A 26 -2.78 -5.75 -0.76
CA LEU A 26 -1.67 -6.38 -1.45
C LEU A 26 -2.20 -6.90 -2.79
N ILE A 27 -1.54 -6.54 -3.89
CA ILE A 27 -1.90 -6.99 -5.23
C ILE A 27 -0.81 -7.95 -5.71
N GLU A 28 -1.20 -9.17 -6.07
CA GLU A 28 -0.34 -10.16 -6.71
C GLU A 28 -0.58 -10.11 -8.23
N GLU A 29 0.47 -9.86 -8.98
CA GLU A 29 0.47 -9.78 -10.44
C GLU A 29 1.35 -10.89 -11.02
N GLU A 30 0.73 -11.88 -11.66
CA GLU A 30 1.46 -12.92 -12.38
C GLU A 30 2.10 -12.33 -13.64
N GLN A 31 3.35 -12.71 -13.91
CA GLN A 31 4.09 -12.22 -15.07
C GLN A 31 4.01 -13.22 -16.24
N ALA A 32 3.89 -12.70 -17.46
CA ALA A 32 3.90 -13.55 -18.65
C ALA A 32 5.27 -14.22 -18.90
N CYS A 33 6.36 -13.59 -18.43
CA CYS A 33 7.74 -14.02 -18.72
C CYS A 33 8.49 -14.57 -17.50
N SER A 34 7.85 -14.67 -16.33
CA SER A 34 8.47 -15.16 -15.09
C SER A 34 7.49 -16.02 -14.30
N PRO A 35 7.95 -17.14 -13.71
CA PRO A 35 7.11 -17.94 -12.82
C PRO A 35 6.86 -17.26 -11.47
N LEU A 36 7.63 -16.22 -11.12
CA LEU A 36 7.46 -15.49 -9.87
C LEU A 36 6.52 -14.29 -10.07
N PRO A 37 5.47 -14.16 -9.24
CA PRO A 37 4.60 -13.01 -9.29
C PRO A 37 5.33 -11.76 -8.78
N LEU A 38 4.80 -10.60 -9.12
CA LEU A 38 5.19 -9.33 -8.53
C LEU A 38 4.10 -8.83 -7.59
N TYR A 39 4.53 -8.27 -6.48
CA TYR A 39 3.64 -7.72 -5.46
C TYR A 39 3.65 -6.20 -5.51
N ARG A 40 2.46 -5.61 -5.52
CA ARG A 40 2.21 -4.16 -5.47
C ARG A 40 1.35 -3.84 -4.26
N ILE A 41 1.39 -2.59 -3.81
CA ILE A 41 0.57 -2.11 -2.70
C ILE A 41 -0.43 -1.09 -3.25
N CYS A 42 -1.68 -1.21 -2.83
CA CYS A 42 -2.73 -0.24 -3.14
C CYS A 42 -3.37 0.25 -1.84
N ILE A 43 -3.54 1.57 -1.74
CA ILE A 43 -4.25 2.19 -0.62
C ILE A 43 -5.45 2.94 -1.18
N LYS A 44 -6.58 2.72 -0.51
CA LYS A 44 -7.84 3.38 -0.80
C LYS A 44 -8.29 4.18 0.40
N LYS A 45 -8.71 5.42 0.19
CA LYS A 45 -9.22 6.32 1.24
C LYS A 45 -10.61 6.80 0.86
N SER A 46 -11.56 6.68 1.78
CA SER A 46 -12.86 7.33 1.65
C SER A 46 -13.24 8.08 2.92
N LEU A 47 -14.15 9.04 2.81
CA LEU A 47 -14.71 9.72 3.97
C LEU A 47 -15.76 8.83 4.62
N SER A 48 -15.77 8.73 5.96
CA SER A 48 -16.75 7.87 6.65
C SER A 48 -18.21 8.30 6.38
N GLY A 49 -18.45 9.59 6.14
CA GLY A 49 -19.77 10.13 5.77
C GLY A 49 -20.09 10.06 4.28
N ASN A 50 -19.12 9.72 3.42
CA ASN A 50 -19.32 9.58 1.98
C ASN A 50 -18.37 8.51 1.41
N PRO A 51 -18.70 7.21 1.57
CA PRO A 51 -17.83 6.11 1.15
C PRO A 51 -17.77 5.92 -0.37
N GLU A 52 -18.64 6.57 -1.14
CA GLU A 52 -18.70 6.47 -2.60
C GLU A 52 -17.56 7.24 -3.29
N VAL A 53 -17.04 8.27 -2.62
CA VAL A 53 -15.89 9.04 -3.10
C VAL A 53 -14.63 8.45 -2.49
N GLU A 54 -13.82 7.80 -3.35
CA GLU A 54 -12.61 7.10 -2.96
C GLU A 54 -11.38 7.69 -3.68
N GLU A 55 -10.36 8.04 -2.91
CA GLU A 55 -9.01 8.28 -3.43
C GLU A 55 -8.26 6.96 -3.44
N THR A 56 -7.58 6.65 -4.55
CA THR A 56 -6.82 5.41 -4.72
C THR A 56 -5.43 5.75 -5.25
N GLU A 57 -4.41 5.12 -4.69
CA GLU A 57 -3.05 5.15 -5.22
C GLU A 57 -2.44 3.74 -5.16
N SER A 58 -1.59 3.40 -6.12
CA SER A 58 -0.94 2.10 -6.21
C SER A 58 0.54 2.22 -6.56
N THR A 59 1.39 1.52 -5.82
CA THR A 59 2.82 1.47 -6.10
C THR A 59 3.12 0.75 -7.41
N PRO A 60 4.28 0.97 -8.04
CA PRO A 60 4.92 -0.04 -8.87
C PRO A 60 5.17 -1.35 -8.08
N PRO A 61 5.58 -2.45 -8.74
CA PRO A 61 6.08 -3.64 -8.06
C PRO A 61 7.13 -3.32 -7.00
N VAL A 62 6.86 -3.70 -5.76
CA VAL A 62 7.75 -3.46 -4.61
C VAL A 62 8.62 -4.67 -4.28
N SER A 63 8.18 -5.88 -4.62
CA SER A 63 8.94 -7.11 -4.41
C SER A 63 8.35 -8.27 -5.21
N ASP A 64 9.17 -9.28 -5.50
CA ASP A 64 8.79 -10.63 -5.92
C ASP A 64 8.51 -11.58 -4.73
N SER A 65 8.69 -11.12 -3.50
CA SER A 65 8.46 -11.85 -2.26
C SER A 65 7.22 -11.33 -1.54
N GLU A 66 6.22 -12.21 -1.37
CA GLU A 66 4.99 -11.88 -0.65
C GLU A 66 5.27 -11.40 0.78
N SER A 67 6.18 -12.08 1.49
CA SER A 67 6.51 -11.75 2.88
C SER A 67 7.18 -10.38 3.00
N ARG A 68 8.07 -10.02 2.06
CA ARG A 68 8.69 -8.69 2.02
C ARG A 68 7.65 -7.61 1.73
N ALA A 69 6.78 -7.82 0.74
CA ALA A 69 5.71 -6.87 0.42
C ALA A 69 4.72 -6.69 1.57
N ARG A 70 4.38 -7.78 2.29
CA ARG A 70 3.55 -7.71 3.51
C ARG A 70 4.23 -6.97 4.65
N SER A 71 5.54 -7.15 4.83
CA SER A 71 6.31 -6.41 5.84
C SER A 71 6.29 -4.90 5.58
N LEU A 72 6.50 -4.51 4.32
CA LEU A 72 6.37 -3.12 3.88
C LEU A 72 4.95 -2.59 4.14
N LEU A 73 3.93 -3.33 3.70
CA LEU A 73 2.54 -2.95 3.90
C LEU A 73 2.18 -2.79 5.38
N SER A 74 2.72 -3.64 6.26
CA SER A 74 2.53 -3.52 7.71
C SER A 74 3.07 -2.18 8.24
N ARG A 75 4.24 -1.73 7.77
CA ARG A 75 4.81 -0.42 8.14
C ARG A 75 3.92 0.73 7.67
N LEU A 76 3.36 0.64 6.46
CA LEU A 76 2.43 1.65 5.93
C LEU A 76 1.13 1.70 6.75
N ILE A 77 0.59 0.52 7.09
CA ILE A 77 -0.61 0.40 7.94
C ILE A 77 -0.37 1.03 9.30
N GLN A 78 0.75 0.72 9.96
CA GLN A 78 1.08 1.22 11.29
C GLN A 78 1.11 2.76 11.35
N ASN A 79 1.64 3.39 10.30
CA ASN A 79 1.75 4.84 10.19
C ASN A 79 0.53 5.50 9.54
N ALA A 80 -0.54 4.74 9.30
CA ALA A 80 -1.77 5.23 8.68
C ALA A 80 -1.53 5.99 7.35
N VAL A 81 -0.62 5.47 6.52
CA VAL A 81 -0.25 6.11 5.25
C VAL A 81 -1.48 6.25 4.36
N THR A 82 -1.64 7.44 3.78
CA THR A 82 -2.74 7.78 2.89
C THR A 82 -2.31 7.67 1.42
N PRO A 83 -3.27 7.56 0.47
CA PRO A 83 -2.94 7.43 -0.95
C PRO A 83 -1.99 8.53 -1.46
N VAL A 84 -2.22 9.79 -1.08
CA VAL A 84 -1.43 10.92 -1.57
C VAL A 84 0.06 10.86 -1.17
N CYS A 85 0.38 10.20 -0.05
CA CYS A 85 1.77 10.06 0.42
C CYS A 85 2.39 8.71 0.06
N LEU A 86 1.64 7.78 -0.54
CA LEU A 86 2.05 6.38 -0.70
C LEU A 86 3.37 6.26 -1.47
N LEU A 87 3.46 6.87 -2.64
CA LEU A 87 4.61 6.72 -3.53
C LEU A 87 5.88 7.31 -2.90
N GLU A 88 5.80 8.51 -2.32
CA GLU A 88 6.93 9.16 -1.66
C GLU A 88 7.46 8.33 -0.49
N ILE A 89 6.58 7.84 0.38
CA ILE A 89 7.00 7.04 1.55
C ILE A 89 7.62 5.70 1.12
N VAL A 90 7.05 5.05 0.11
CA VAL A 90 7.60 3.79 -0.40
C VAL A 90 8.96 4.00 -1.05
N ASP A 91 9.14 5.06 -1.83
CA ASP A 91 10.42 5.40 -2.46
C ASP A 91 11.52 5.65 -1.40
N ASP A 92 11.19 6.40 -0.34
CA ASP A 92 12.10 6.64 0.80
C ASP A 92 12.52 5.32 1.47
N ILE A 93 11.56 4.42 1.73
CA ILE A 93 11.83 3.12 2.36
C ILE A 93 12.73 2.27 1.46
N MET A 94 12.44 2.20 0.16
CA MET A 94 13.20 1.40 -0.80
C MET A 94 14.63 1.92 -1.00
N THR A 95 14.79 3.25 -0.98
CA THR A 95 16.11 3.90 -1.05
C THR A 95 16.93 3.60 0.20
N GLN A 96 16.33 3.65 1.39
CA GLN A 96 17.00 3.30 2.64
C GLN A 96 17.43 1.82 2.69
N GLU A 97 16.58 0.90 2.23
CA GLU A 97 16.92 -0.54 2.18
C GLU A 97 18.07 -0.82 1.22
N SER A 98 18.15 -0.09 0.12
CA SER A 98 19.22 -0.21 -0.88
C SER A 98 20.56 0.36 -0.38
N GLY A 99 20.52 1.37 0.49
CA GLY A 99 21.69 2.02 1.07
C GLY A 99 22.37 1.24 2.21
N GLN A 100 21.79 0.14 2.69
CA GLN A 100 22.37 -0.70 3.75
C GLN A 100 23.21 -1.89 3.22
N ALA A 101 23.47 -1.97 1.91
CA ALA A 101 24.49 -2.87 1.39
C ALA A 101 25.89 -2.25 1.61
N SER A 102 26.52 -2.55 2.75
CA SER A 102 27.94 -2.30 3.02
C SER A 102 28.54 -3.43 3.85
#